data_AF-A0A645IP88-F1
#
_entry.id   AF-A0A645IP88-F1
#
_cell.length_a   1.000
_cell.length_b   1.000
_cell.length_c   1.000
_cell.angle_alpha   90.00
_cell.angle_beta   90.00
_cell.angle_gamma   90.00
#
_symmetry.space_group_name_H-M   'P 1'
#
loop_
_entity.id
_entity.type
_entity.pdbx_description
1 polymer ?
#
loop_
_entity_poly.entity_id
_entity_poly.type
_entity_poly.pdbx_seq_one_letter_code
_entity_poly.pdbx_strand_id
1 'polypeptide(L)' 'MGSGTIMRKAKKVLMLASGEGKQDAIYGMIKGPITENLPASILQKHQDVVVIIDKAAAVKLNK' A
#
# COMPACT_ATOMS: atom_id res chain seq x y z
N MET A 1 12.78 -8.46 -7.37
CA MET A 1 13.01 -6.99 -7.35
C MET A 1 12.80 -6.48 -5.94
N GLY A 2 13.72 -5.69 -5.39
CA GLY A 2 13.57 -5.16 -4.03
C GLY A 2 12.72 -3.87 -3.97
N SER A 3 12.16 -3.57 -2.80
CA SER A 3 11.40 -2.34 -2.53
C SER A 3 12.16 -1.08 -2.95
N GLY A 4 13.46 -1.00 -2.67
CA GLY A 4 14.31 0.13 -3.09
C GLY A 4 14.43 0.33 -4.61
N THR A 5 14.24 -0.73 -5.41
CA THR A 5 14.23 -0.58 -6.89
C THR A 5 12.92 0.02 -7.36
N ILE A 6 11.79 -0.39 -6.78
CA ILE A 6 10.47 0.17 -7.05
C ILE A 6 10.48 1.66 -6.72
N MET A 7 10.93 2.02 -5.52
CA MET A 7 10.95 3.41 -5.04
C MET A 7 11.83 4.35 -5.86
N ARG A 8 12.89 3.85 -6.51
CA ARG A 8 13.81 4.69 -7.29
C ARG A 8 13.54 4.70 -8.79
N LYS A 9 13.07 3.59 -9.35
CA LYS A 9 12.94 3.42 -10.80
C LYS A 9 11.51 3.53 -11.30
N ALA A 10 10.51 3.24 -10.47
CA ALA A 10 9.12 3.40 -10.88
C ALA A 10 8.78 4.89 -10.94
N LYS A 11 8.18 5.33 -12.05
CA LYS A 11 7.62 6.69 -12.16
C LYS A 11 6.22 6.76 -11.54
N LYS A 12 5.50 5.64 -11.60
CA LYS A 12 4.16 5.45 -11.04
C LYS A 12 4.05 4.04 -10.49
N VAL A 13 3.30 3.88 -9.41
CA VAL A 13 2.98 2.57 -8.82
C VAL A 13 1.47 2.38 -8.83
N LEU A 14 1.00 1.27 -9.40
CA LEU A 14 -0.39 0.84 -9.31
C LEU A 14 -0.47 -0.37 -8.36
N MET A 15 -1.10 -0.18 -7.22
CA MET A 15 -1.31 -1.22 -6.21
C MET A 15 -2.73 -1.76 -6.29
N LEU A 16 -2.88 -3.06 -6.51
CA LEU A 16 -4.15 -3.76 -6.57
C LEU A 16 -4.26 -4.73 -5.39
N ALA A 17 -5.37 -4.68 -4.64
CA ALA A 17 -5.65 -5.67 -3.61
C ALA A 17 -7.17 -5.85 -3.42
N SER A 18 -7.58 -7.06 -3.06
CA SER A 18 -8.99 -7.41 -2.86
C SER A 18 -9.13 -8.44 -1.75
N GLY A 19 -10.26 -8.40 -1.05
CA GLY A 19 -10.65 -9.35 -0.02
C GLY A 19 -10.41 -8.86 1.41
N GLU A 20 -11.23 -9.38 2.33
CA GLU A 20 -11.26 -8.99 3.73
C GLU A 20 -9.93 -9.28 4.46
N GLY A 21 -9.24 -10.36 4.09
CA GLY A 21 -7.95 -10.73 4.66
C GLY A 21 -6.82 -9.72 4.39
N LYS A 22 -7.06 -8.66 3.60
CA LYS A 22 -6.10 -7.61 3.29
C LYS A 22 -6.36 -6.30 4.02
N GLN A 23 -7.45 -6.18 4.79
CA GLN A 23 -7.85 -4.92 5.44
C GLN A 23 -6.74 -4.29 6.30
N ASP A 24 -6.10 -5.08 7.17
CA ASP A 24 -5.02 -4.58 8.05
C ASP A 24 -3.79 -4.15 7.27
N ALA A 25 -3.41 -4.91 6.24
CA ALA A 25 -2.28 -4.58 5.39
C ALA A 25 -2.54 -3.28 4.61
N ILE A 26 -3.76 -3.08 4.08
CA ILE A 26 -4.14 -1.87 3.36
C ILE A 26 -4.20 -0.66 4.30
N TYR A 27 -4.82 -0.80 5.47
CA TYR A 27 -4.83 0.27 6.47
C TYR A 27 -3.40 0.65 6.89
N GLY A 28 -2.57 -0.34 7.23
CA GLY A 28 -1.18 -0.11 7.62
C GLY A 28 -0.35 0.51 6.50
N MET A 29 -0.58 0.10 5.24
CA MET A 29 0.12 0.65 4.08
C MET A 29 -0.21 2.12 3.86
N ILE A 30 -1.46 2.55 4.10
CA ILE A 30 -1.94 3.90 3.76
C ILE A 30 -1.87 4.86 4.95
N LYS A 31 -2.20 4.40 6.16
CA LYS A 31 -2.34 5.22 7.39
C LYS A 31 -1.39 4.80 8.51
N GLY A 32 -0.82 3.60 8.45
CA GLY A 32 0.07 3.08 9.48
C GLY A 32 1.49 3.64 9.39
N PRO A 33 2.34 3.33 10.40
CA PRO A 33 3.73 3.73 10.41
C PRO A 33 4.52 3.04 9.29
N ILE A 34 5.53 3.73 8.75
CA ILE A 34 6.44 3.14 7.77
C ILE A 34 7.42 2.22 8.49
N THR A 35 7.37 0.92 8.20
CA THR A 35 8.14 -0.12 8.88
C THR A 35 8.53 -1.26 7.94
N GLU A 36 9.65 -1.93 8.24
CA GLU A 36 10.13 -3.08 7.48
C GLU A 36 9.23 -4.32 7.64
N ASN A 37 8.48 -4.41 8.75
CA ASN A 37 7.49 -5.47 8.97
C ASN A 37 6.29 -5.38 8.01
N LEU A 38 6.05 -4.19 7.44
CA LEU A 38 5.04 -3.96 6.41
C LEU A 38 5.68 -3.25 5.22
N PRO A 39 6.40 -3.96 4.33
CA PRO A 39 7.20 -3.34 3.27
C PRO A 39 6.41 -2.39 2.37
N ALA A 40 5.11 -2.66 2.16
CA ALA A 40 4.25 -1.80 1.35
C ALA A 40 4.07 -0.38 1.94
N SER A 41 4.26 -0.20 3.24
CA SER A 41 4.18 1.11 3.90
C SER A 41 5.18 2.13 3.34
N ILE A 42 6.30 1.69 2.74
CA ILE A 42 7.26 2.59 2.09
C ILE A 42 6.66 3.34 0.90
N LEU A 43 5.60 2.80 0.28
CA LEU A 43 4.90 3.43 -0.84
C LEU A 43 4.28 4.78 -0.46
N GLN A 44 4.06 5.05 0.84
CA GLN A 44 3.67 6.38 1.33
C GLN A 44 4.68 7.48 0.97
N LYS A 45 5.96 7.12 0.72
CA LYS A 45 7.02 8.06 0.31
C LYS A 45 7.14 8.21 -1.21
N HIS A 46 6.41 7.41 -2.00
CA HIS A 46 6.48 7.48 -3.45
C HIS A 46 5.60 8.61 -3.96
N GLN A 47 6.09 9.38 -4.93
CA GLN A 47 5.41 10.59 -5.41
C GLN A 47 4.09 10.32 -6.13
N ASP A 48 3.97 9.17 -6.81
CA ASP A 48 2.78 8.83 -7.61
C ASP A 48 2.39 7.36 -7.38
N VAL A 49 1.38 7.16 -6.53
CA VAL A 49 0.82 5.84 -6.22
C VAL A 49 -0.70 5.89 -6.40
N VAL A 50 -1.21 4.97 -7.21
CA VAL A 50 -2.63 4.71 -7.36
C VAL A 50 -2.94 3.39 -6.68
N VAL A 51 -3.91 3.40 -5.78
CA VAL A 51 -4.36 2.21 -5.04
C VAL A 51 -5.78 1.90 -5.47
N ILE A 52 -6.00 0.72 -6.04
CA ILE A 52 -7.33 0.21 -6.40
C ILE A 52 -7.62 -0.99 -5.51
N ILE A 53 -8.67 -0.87 -4.71
CA ILE A 53 -9.10 -1.90 -3.76
C ILE A 53 -10.60 -2.10 -3.84
N ASP A 54 -11.05 -3.30 -3.49
CA ASP A 54 -12.47 -3.57 -3.31
C ASP A 54 -12.99 -3.04 -1.97
N LYS A 55 -14.32 -3.02 -1.83
CA LYS A 55 -14.97 -2.57 -0.59
C LYS A 55 -14.56 -3.44 0.62
N ALA A 56 -14.36 -4.74 0.40
CA ALA A 56 -13.98 -5.68 1.45
C ALA A 56 -12.61 -5.37 2.05
N ALA A 57 -11.62 -4.98 1.24
CA ALA A 57 -10.30 -4.56 1.71
C ALA A 57 -10.29 -3.11 2.27
N ALA A 58 -11.22 -2.26 1.82
CA ALA A 58 -11.31 -0.85 2.23
C ALA A 58 -12.00 -0.60 3.59
N VAL A 59 -12.61 -1.61 4.22
CA VAL A 59 -13.46 -1.45 5.42
C VAL A 59 -12.78 -0.65 6.53
N LYS A 60 -11.48 -0.86 6.77
CA LYS A 60 -10.73 -0.18 7.83
C LYS A 60 -10.31 1.26 7.48
N LEU A 61 -10.43 1.69 6.22
CA LEU A 61 -10.08 3.05 5.79
C LEU A 61 -11.22 4.07 5.97
N ASN A 62 -12.47 3.60 6.05
CA ASN A 62 -13.65 4.44 6.20
C ASN A 62 -14.06 4.64 7.67
N LYS A 63 -13.13 4.39 8.60
CA LYS A 63 -13.29 4.70 10.03
C LYS A 63 -12.43 5.90 10.39
#